data_AF-A0A0T1XRD4-F1
#
_entry.id   AF-A0A0T1XRD4-F1
#
_cell.length_a   1.000
_cell.length_b   1.000
_cell.length_c   1.000
_cell.angle_alpha   90.00
_cell.angle_beta   90.00
_cell.angle_gamma   90.00
#
_symmetry.space_group_name_H-M   'P 1'
#
loop_
_entity.id
_entity.type
_entity.pdbx_description
1 polymer ?
#
loop_
_entity_poly.entity_id
_entity_poly.type
_entity_poly.pdbx_seq_one_letter_code
_entity_poly.pdbx_strand_id
1 'polypeptide(L)'
;MLKSWVESGQDPSHFWRLTLREIGVILDGAASRLKREHNDRAWMVWHIEALSRQKKMPKLADLTFAPEKRPMNAAEIEAITRSWLGSRKRKS
;
A
#
# COMPACT_ATOMS: atom_id res chain seq x y z
N MET A 1 -9.95 -17.17 -26.65
CA MET A 1 -9.73 -17.62 -25.26
C MET A 1 -8.24 -17.76 -24.95
N LEU A 2 -7.45 -18.58 -25.69
CA LEU A 2 -6.00 -18.67 -25.51
C LEU A 2 -5.26 -17.32 -25.64
N LYS A 3 -5.67 -16.44 -26.56
CA LYS A 3 -5.10 -15.08 -26.67
C LYS A 3 -5.20 -14.31 -25.34
N SER A 4 -6.40 -14.23 -24.77
CA SER A 4 -6.64 -13.55 -23.49
C SER A 4 -5.91 -14.22 -22.32
N TRP A 5 -5.70 -15.53 -22.38
CA TRP A 5 -4.86 -16.27 -21.42
C TRP A 5 -3.41 -15.77 -21.43
N VAL A 6 -2.79 -15.69 -22.61
CA VAL A 6 -1.43 -15.18 -22.76
C VAL A 6 -1.34 -13.70 -22.38
N GLU A 7 -2.31 -12.88 -22.82
CA GLU A 7 -2.37 -11.45 -22.46
C GLU A 7 -2.48 -11.23 -20.94
N SER A 8 -3.11 -12.15 -20.21
CA SER A 8 -3.21 -12.10 -18.75
C SER A 8 -1.92 -12.50 -18.01
N GLY A 9 -0.86 -12.85 -18.76
CA GLY A 9 0.46 -13.22 -18.27
C GLY A 9 0.60 -14.69 -17.85
N GLN A 10 -0.30 -15.56 -18.30
CA GLN A 10 -0.27 -16.98 -17.97
C GLN A 10 0.56 -17.78 -18.99
N ASP A 11 1.16 -18.89 -18.56
CA ASP A 11 1.88 -19.81 -19.43
C ASP A 11 0.93 -20.45 -20.48
N PRO A 12 1.21 -20.32 -21.80
CA PRO A 12 0.42 -20.95 -22.85
C PRO A 12 0.27 -22.47 -22.67
N SER A 13 1.28 -23.16 -22.14
CA SER A 13 1.27 -24.61 -22.02
C SER A 13 0.28 -25.10 -20.96
N HIS A 14 0.08 -24.31 -19.91
CA HIS A 14 -0.86 -24.60 -18.84
C HIS A 14 -2.33 -24.57 -19.31
N PHE A 15 -2.67 -23.75 -20.31
CA PHE A 15 -4.03 -23.61 -20.83
C PHE A 15 -4.65 -24.95 -21.24
N TRP A 16 -3.86 -25.82 -21.87
CA TRP A 16 -4.33 -27.11 -22.39
C TRP A 16 -4.56 -28.17 -21.31
N ARG A 17 -4.12 -27.91 -20.08
CA ARG A 17 -4.24 -28.86 -18.95
C ARG A 17 -5.42 -28.56 -18.03
N LEU A 18 -6.10 -27.44 -18.24
CA LEU A 18 -7.15 -26.95 -17.36
C LEU A 18 -8.54 -27.12 -17.97
N THR A 19 -9.52 -27.24 -17.10
CA THR A 19 -10.93 -27.18 -17.46
C THR A 19 -11.36 -25.73 -17.72
N LEU A 20 -12.46 -25.55 -18.48
CA LEU A 20 -13.03 -24.22 -18.73
C LEU A 20 -13.41 -23.48 -17.43
N ARG A 21 -13.83 -24.21 -16.39
CA ARG A 21 -14.15 -23.64 -15.08
C ARG A 21 -12.91 -23.05 -14.40
N GLU A 22 -11.80 -23.78 -14.42
CA GLU A 22 -10.53 -23.32 -13.84
C GLU A 22 -9.96 -22.13 -14.61
N ILE A 23 -10.01 -22.19 -15.95
CA ILE A 23 -9.63 -21.07 -16.82
C ILE A 23 -10.45 -19.82 -16.46
N GLY A 24 -11.76 -19.97 -16.25
CA GLY A 24 -12.65 -18.88 -15.82
C GLY A 24 -12.20 -18.22 -14.53
N VAL A 25 -11.98 -19.00 -13.47
CA VAL A 25 -11.52 -18.48 -12.16
C VAL A 25 -10.21 -17.71 -12.28
N ILE A 26 -9.25 -18.23 -13.07
CA ILE A 26 -7.95 -17.60 -13.24
C ILE A 26 -8.07 -16.28 -14.01
N LEU A 27 -8.84 -16.26 -15.10
CA LEU A 27 -9.06 -15.05 -15.89
C LEU A 27 -9.82 -13.98 -15.09
N ASP A 28 -10.80 -14.36 -14.27
CA ASP A 28 -11.51 -13.43 -13.38
C ASP A 28 -10.57 -12.82 -12.34
N GLY A 29 -9.68 -13.63 -11.77
CA GLY A 29 -8.62 -13.17 -10.88
C GLY A 29 -7.67 -12.18 -11.56
N ALA A 30 -7.26 -12.48 -12.79
CA ALA A 30 -6.39 -11.61 -13.58
C ALA A 30 -7.08 -10.28 -13.95
N ALA A 31 -8.34 -10.33 -14.39
CA ALA A 31 -9.13 -9.13 -14.68
C ALA A 31 -9.31 -8.25 -13.43
N SER A 32 -9.59 -8.87 -12.27
CA SER A 32 -9.71 -8.17 -10.99
C SER A 32 -8.39 -7.49 -10.58
N ARG A 33 -7.25 -8.16 -10.81
CA ARG A 33 -5.92 -7.56 -10.58
C ARG A 33 -5.69 -6.36 -11.51
N LEU A 34 -5.91 -6.51 -12.81
CA LEU A 34 -5.74 -5.43 -13.79
C LEU A 34 -6.62 -4.23 -13.47
N LYS A 35 -7.86 -4.45 -13.02
CA LYS A 35 -8.77 -3.38 -12.58
C LYS A 35 -8.23 -2.63 -11.36
N ARG A 36 -7.70 -3.34 -10.35
CA ARG A 36 -7.06 -2.70 -9.19
C ARG A 36 -5.87 -1.86 -9.61
N GLU A 37 -4.95 -2.43 -10.40
CA GLU A 37 -3.77 -1.68 -10.86
C GLU A 37 -4.14 -0.47 -11.72
N HIS A 38 -5.18 -0.57 -12.56
CA HIS A 38 -5.68 0.57 -13.32
C HIS A 38 -6.20 1.68 -12.40
N ASN A 39 -7.02 1.31 -11.41
CA ASN A 39 -7.54 2.25 -10.43
C ASN A 39 -6.42 2.90 -9.62
N ASP A 40 -5.42 2.13 -9.18
CA ASP A 40 -4.27 2.65 -8.43
C ASP A 40 -3.47 3.67 -9.26
N ARG A 41 -3.23 3.38 -10.56
CA ARG A 41 -2.57 4.31 -11.49
C ARG A 41 -3.41 5.57 -11.72
N ALA A 42 -4.71 5.41 -11.97
CA ALA A 42 -5.61 6.54 -12.17
C ALA A 42 -5.66 7.45 -10.94
N TRP A 43 -5.76 6.84 -9.74
CA TRP A 43 -5.72 7.54 -8.47
C TRP A 43 -4.41 8.31 -8.30
N MET A 44 -3.27 7.68 -8.56
CA MET A 44 -1.95 8.30 -8.47
C MET A 44 -1.83 9.50 -9.43
N VAL A 45 -2.18 9.33 -10.71
CA VAL A 45 -2.10 10.41 -11.71
C VAL A 45 -3.00 11.58 -11.32
N TRP A 46 -4.23 11.29 -10.87
CA TRP A 46 -5.15 12.31 -10.39
C TRP A 46 -4.58 13.07 -9.18
N HIS A 47 -3.99 12.37 -8.20
CA HIS A 47 -3.39 13.01 -7.02
C HIS A 47 -2.17 13.86 -7.37
N ILE A 48 -1.31 13.38 -8.27
CA ILE A 48 -0.15 14.16 -8.74
C ILE A 48 -0.61 15.51 -9.29
N GLU A 49 -1.60 15.49 -10.17
CA GLU A 49 -2.10 16.71 -10.81
C GLU A 49 -2.95 17.58 -9.87
N ALA A 50 -3.73 16.96 -8.97
CA ALA A 50 -4.49 17.70 -7.97
C ALA A 50 -3.56 18.43 -6.98
N LEU A 51 -2.46 17.79 -6.57
CA LEU A 51 -1.46 18.35 -5.67
C LEU A 51 -0.57 19.39 -6.36
N SER A 52 -0.21 19.19 -7.64
CA SER A 52 0.58 20.16 -8.41
C SER A 52 -0.12 21.53 -8.51
N ARG A 53 -1.46 21.52 -8.53
CA ARG A 53 -2.31 22.72 -8.62
C ARG A 53 -2.55 23.40 -7.27
N GLN A 54 -2.13 22.83 -6.14
CA GLN A 54 -2.36 23.43 -4.83
C GLN A 54 -1.39 24.58 -4.55
N LYS A 55 -1.93 25.72 -4.08
CA LYS A 55 -1.10 26.86 -3.64
C LYS A 55 -0.27 26.53 -2.39
N LYS A 56 -0.76 25.64 -1.54
CA LYS A 56 -0.09 25.18 -0.31
C LYS A 56 -0.17 23.67 -0.23
N MET A 57 0.99 23.03 -0.22
CA MET A 57 1.07 21.57 -0.13
C MET A 57 0.61 21.09 1.26
N PRO A 58 -0.29 20.08 1.35
CA PRO A 58 -0.60 19.43 2.61
C PRO A 58 0.64 18.71 3.17
N LYS A 59 0.66 18.45 4.49
CA LYS A 59 1.76 17.67 5.07
C LYS A 59 1.58 16.22 4.67
N LEU A 60 2.69 15.52 4.42
CA LEU A 60 2.67 14.11 4.03
C LEU A 60 1.97 13.21 5.07
N ALA A 61 2.10 13.54 6.35
CA ALA A 61 1.44 12.83 7.44
C ALA A 61 -0.10 12.87 7.34
N ASP A 62 -0.67 13.88 6.69
CA ASP A 62 -2.11 14.01 6.51
C ASP A 62 -2.62 13.17 5.31
N LEU A 63 -1.71 12.75 4.42
CA LEU A 63 -2.01 11.96 3.21
C LEU A 63 -1.67 10.47 3.36
N THR A 64 -1.01 10.10 4.44
CA THR A 64 -0.59 8.73 4.72
C THR A 64 -1.40 8.17 5.88
N PHE A 65 -1.60 6.86 5.92
CA PHE A 65 -2.13 6.21 7.10
C PHE A 65 -1.13 6.40 8.25
N ALA A 66 -1.37 7.39 9.09
CA ALA A 66 -0.59 7.57 10.29
C ALA A 66 -0.90 6.41 11.25
N PRO A 67 0.11 5.80 11.89
CA PRO A 67 -0.14 4.85 12.96
C PRO A 67 -0.96 5.56 14.05
N GLU A 68 -1.97 4.89 14.58
CA GLU A 68 -2.75 5.41 15.71
C GLU A 68 -1.78 5.81 16.83
N LYS A 69 -1.91 7.05 17.31
CA LYS A 69 -1.13 7.51 18.45
C LYS A 69 -1.58 6.73 19.68
N ARG A 70 -0.82 5.68 20.04
CA ARG A 70 -1.04 4.94 21.27
C ARG A 70 -0.90 5.91 22.46
N PRO A 71 -1.91 6.02 23.34
CA PRO A 71 -1.78 6.80 24.56
C PRO A 71 -0.75 6.14 25.47
N MET A 72 0.17 6.94 26.00
CA MET A 72 1.18 6.49 26.95
C MET A 72 0.61 6.50 28.36
N ASN A 73 0.85 5.44 29.14
CA ASN A 73 0.44 5.40 30.53
C ASN A 73 1.46 6.11 31.45
N ALA A 74 1.05 6.42 32.68
CA ALA A 74 1.88 7.17 33.62
C ALA A 74 3.24 6.49 33.92
N ALA A 75 3.27 5.16 33.99
CA ALA A 75 4.49 4.40 34.22
C ALA A 75 5.47 4.50 33.04
N GLU A 76 4.96 4.46 31.81
CA GLU A 76 5.74 4.69 30.60
C GLU A 76 6.31 6.12 30.59
N ILE A 77 5.51 7.13 30.99
CA ILE A 77 5.97 8.54 31.08
C ILE A 77 7.12 8.66 32.07
N GLU A 78 6.98 8.06 33.25
CA GLU A 78 8.00 8.07 34.27
C GLU A 78 9.29 7.39 33.80
N ALA A 79 9.17 6.23 33.14
CA ALA A 79 10.31 5.49 32.61
C ALA A 79 11.09 6.28 31.55
N ILE A 80 10.39 6.93 30.61
CA ILE A 80 11.03 7.78 29.59
C ILE A 80 11.73 8.98 30.25
N THR A 81 11.08 9.61 31.23
CA THR A 81 11.64 10.78 31.93
C THR A 81 12.91 10.42 32.70
N ARG A 82 12.91 9.29 33.43
CA ARG A 82 14.09 8.77 34.13
C ARG A 82 15.24 8.45 33.17
N SER A 83 14.93 7.83 32.03
CA SER A 83 15.91 7.52 30.98
C SER A 83 16.57 8.79 30.42
N TRP A 84 15.77 9.82 30.13
CA TRP A 84 16.26 11.07 29.58
C TRP A 84 17.17 11.83 30.57
N LEU A 85 16.74 11.96 31.82
CA LEU A 85 17.53 12.60 32.89
C LEU A 85 18.83 11.85 33.18
N GLY A 86 18.80 10.52 33.16
CA GLY A 86 19.99 9.68 33.32
C GLY A 86 21.01 9.84 32.20
N SER A 87 20.55 9.95 30.95
CA SER A 87 21.45 10.14 29.79
C SER A 87 22.22 11.47 29.83
N ARG A 88 21.63 12.50 30.43
CA ARG A 88 22.23 13.84 30.54
C ARG A 88 23.42 13.89 31.49
N LYS A 89 23.46 13.02 32.51
CA LYS A 89 24.60 12.93 33.44
C LYS A 89 25.83 12.21 32.87
N ARG A 90 25.71 11.55 31.71
CA ARG A 90 26.82 10.78 31.09
C ARG A 90 27.70 11.61 30.15
N LYS A 91 27.37 12.88 29.91
CA LYS A 91 28.06 13.80 28.98
C LYS A 91 28.86 14.91 29.67
N SER A 92 29.12 14.79 30.97
CA SER A 92 30.06 15.65 31.72
C SER A 92 31.25 14.83 32.21
#